data_AF-A0A7Y3L0G8-F1
#
_entry.id   AF-A0A7Y3L0G8-F1
#
_cell.length_a   1.000
_cell.length_b   1.000
_cell.length_c   1.000
_cell.angle_alpha   90.00
_cell.angle_beta   90.00
_cell.angle_gamma   90.00
#
_symmetry.space_group_name_H-M   'P 1'
#
loop_
_entity.id
_entity.type
_entity.pdbx_description
1 polymer ?
#
loop_
_entity_poly.entity_id
_entity_poly.type
_entity_poly.pdbx_seq_one_letter_code
_entity_poly.pdbx_strand_id
1 'polypeptide(L)'
;MRFRNLLIAVAIVVLQAARSRAGLVLEDTAVGIGPIGKVQYDPKFNAITLDGRNVYFAPVSSRDLVVLCRALAKDNRVGVSLGAAEIVYGAVPKNSEVALVLKLADMFLADIVFARRDATSGYVYANRYEPQLENDASNVAAFFKIHRVQFVIKKQEIVLAGVGFTDTIIPLKKQKTADGGNLPDEDAIRAGRKFPQFEANAVNVADGIDYYKNELVLRQAFGYGEVAGFLRALRDGGVDLDELARSVEASAAKSRNFIIDSTRGVVMPPLKLSSEQRRSNYKNARTLKTYWVQYLRDIQHRRDYRNWSGPPYDLYRRQHQ
;
A
#
# COMPACT_ATOMS: atom_id res chain seq x y z
N MET A 1 38.72 -11.52 -0.36
CA MET A 1 38.28 -10.18 -0.81
C MET A 1 36.80 -10.08 -1.21
N ARG A 2 36.15 -11.12 -1.79
CA ARG A 2 34.75 -11.01 -2.27
C ARG A 2 33.66 -10.83 -1.19
N PHE A 3 33.87 -11.33 0.04
CA PHE A 3 32.89 -11.21 1.14
C PHE A 3 32.75 -9.80 1.73
N ARG A 4 33.82 -9.00 1.74
CA ARG A 4 33.79 -7.62 2.28
C ARG A 4 32.93 -6.69 1.42
N ASN A 5 32.98 -6.86 0.10
CA ASN A 5 32.20 -6.03 -0.82
C ASN A 5 30.70 -6.35 -0.76
N LEU A 6 30.33 -7.62 -0.48
CA LEU A 6 28.94 -8.01 -0.29
C LEU A 6 28.36 -7.43 1.01
N LEU A 7 29.11 -7.50 2.11
CA LEU A 7 28.71 -6.90 3.41
C LEU A 7 28.53 -5.39 3.33
N ILE A 8 29.40 -4.69 2.60
CA ILE A 8 29.29 -3.23 2.39
C ILE A 8 28.06 -2.89 1.53
N ALA A 9 27.82 -3.65 0.46
CA ALA A 9 26.64 -3.43 -0.40
C ALA A 9 25.33 -3.69 0.36
N VAL A 10 25.26 -4.76 1.16
CA VAL A 10 24.10 -5.05 2.02
C VAL A 10 23.92 -3.94 3.06
N ALA A 11 24.98 -3.49 3.72
CA ALA A 11 24.89 -2.40 4.69
C ALA A 11 24.42 -1.07 4.04
N ILE A 12 24.86 -0.76 2.81
CA ILE A 12 24.39 0.43 2.08
C ILE A 12 22.91 0.33 1.72
N VAL A 13 22.45 -0.82 1.22
CA VAL A 13 21.04 -1.05 0.91
C VAL A 13 20.18 -0.98 2.17
N VAL A 14 20.63 -1.57 3.27
CA VAL A 14 19.93 -1.51 4.57
C VAL A 14 19.98 -0.10 5.16
N LEU A 15 21.06 0.67 4.97
CA LEU A 15 21.14 2.07 5.41
C LEU A 15 20.27 2.99 4.55
N GLN A 16 20.13 2.73 3.26
CA GLN A 16 19.14 3.41 2.41
C GLN A 16 17.70 3.04 2.83
N ALA A 17 17.46 1.76 3.12
CA ALA A 17 16.20 1.27 3.68
C ALA A 17 15.93 1.81 5.10
N ALA A 18 16.96 2.14 5.87
CA ALA A 18 16.87 2.75 7.18
C ALA A 18 16.55 4.25 7.09
N ARG A 19 17.06 4.93 6.05
CA ARG A 19 16.69 6.32 5.74
C ARG A 19 15.22 6.42 5.30
N SER A 20 14.69 5.39 4.64
CA SER A 20 13.25 5.20 4.46
C SER A 20 12.65 4.58 5.73
N ARG A 21 12.31 5.45 6.66
CA ARG A 21 11.58 5.16 7.90
C ARG A 21 10.61 3.95 7.77
N ALA A 22 10.62 3.05 8.76
CA ALA A 22 9.83 1.81 8.88
C ALA A 22 8.37 1.85 8.34
N GLY A 23 7.77 0.69 8.06
CA GLY A 23 6.38 0.56 7.62
C GLY A 23 6.22 0.29 6.12
N LEU A 24 5.06 0.60 5.54
CA LEU A 24 4.74 0.33 4.13
C LEU A 24 4.94 1.55 3.23
N VAL A 25 5.79 1.45 2.22
CA VAL A 25 6.06 2.51 1.24
C VAL A 25 5.79 2.09 -0.20
N LEU A 26 5.43 3.09 -1.02
CA LEU A 26 5.25 2.96 -2.46
C LEU A 26 6.39 3.69 -3.15
N GLU A 27 7.25 2.98 -3.85
CA GLU A 27 8.50 3.52 -4.39
C GLU A 27 8.67 3.25 -5.89
N ASP A 28 9.72 3.86 -6.44
CA ASP A 28 10.15 3.83 -7.83
C ASP A 28 9.20 4.54 -8.81
N THR A 29 9.79 5.03 -9.90
CA THR A 29 9.09 5.47 -11.10
C THR A 29 8.84 4.25 -11.98
N ALA A 30 7.64 4.12 -12.53
CA ALA A 30 7.32 3.00 -13.40
C ALA A 30 8.06 3.08 -14.74
N VAL A 31 8.35 1.92 -15.33
CA VAL A 31 8.95 1.80 -16.66
C VAL A 31 7.97 1.17 -17.66
N GLY A 32 8.25 1.28 -18.96
CA GLY A 32 7.49 0.59 -20.01
C GLY A 32 6.18 1.25 -20.45
N ILE A 33 5.94 2.51 -20.05
CA ILE A 33 4.74 3.27 -20.47
C ILE A 33 4.89 4.02 -21.80
N GLY A 34 6.09 4.03 -22.38
CA GLY A 34 6.41 4.75 -23.62
C GLY A 34 6.66 6.25 -23.42
N PRO A 35 6.87 7.00 -24.51
CA PRO A 35 6.98 8.46 -24.46
C PRO A 35 5.66 9.09 -24.02
N ILE A 36 5.75 10.26 -23.38
CA ILE A 36 4.61 10.97 -22.79
C ILE A 36 4.62 12.39 -23.36
N GLY A 37 3.65 12.73 -24.20
CA GLY A 37 3.43 14.10 -24.67
C GLY A 37 2.19 14.74 -24.05
N LYS A 38 1.02 14.20 -24.38
CA LYS A 38 -0.29 14.69 -23.93
C LYS A 38 -1.00 13.66 -23.06
N VAL A 39 -1.63 14.13 -21.99
CA VAL A 39 -2.43 13.31 -21.08
C VAL A 39 -3.88 13.78 -21.10
N GLN A 40 -4.81 12.85 -21.18
CA GLN A 40 -6.26 13.11 -21.08
C GLN A 40 -6.90 12.09 -20.14
N TYR A 41 -7.76 12.56 -19.24
CA TYR A 41 -8.53 11.69 -18.36
C TYR A 41 -9.94 11.44 -18.92
N ASP A 42 -10.37 10.18 -18.91
CA ASP A 42 -11.73 9.76 -19.23
C ASP A 42 -12.47 9.29 -17.95
N PRO A 43 -13.47 10.05 -17.46
CA PRO A 43 -14.21 9.69 -16.26
C PRO A 43 -15.12 8.47 -16.42
N LYS A 44 -15.54 8.13 -17.65
CA LYS A 44 -16.47 7.02 -17.91
C LYS A 44 -15.81 5.69 -17.56
N PHE A 45 -14.51 5.59 -17.85
CA PHE A 45 -13.73 4.37 -17.65
C PHE A 45 -12.70 4.47 -16.53
N ASN A 46 -12.59 5.63 -15.85
CA ASN A 46 -11.52 5.92 -14.89
C ASN A 46 -10.14 5.65 -15.52
N ALA A 47 -9.93 6.22 -16.71
CA ALA A 47 -8.79 5.92 -17.56
C ALA A 47 -8.00 7.18 -17.92
N ILE A 48 -6.71 7.00 -18.18
CA ILE A 48 -5.79 8.04 -18.63
C ILE A 48 -5.27 7.66 -20.01
N THR A 49 -5.55 8.47 -21.01
CA THR A 49 -5.04 8.32 -22.37
C THR A 49 -3.77 9.14 -22.56
N LEU A 50 -2.71 8.49 -23.05
CA LEU A 50 -1.44 9.10 -23.42
C LEU A 50 -1.37 9.26 -24.95
N ASP A 51 -1.09 10.48 -25.40
CA ASP A 51 -0.92 10.86 -26.81
C ASP A 51 -2.06 10.41 -27.73
N GLY A 52 -3.28 10.33 -27.21
CA GLY A 52 -4.47 9.85 -27.93
C GLY A 52 -4.38 8.39 -28.38
N ARG A 53 -3.42 7.62 -27.86
CA ARG A 53 -3.09 6.28 -28.35
C ARG A 53 -3.16 5.23 -27.24
N ASN A 54 -2.35 5.37 -26.20
CA ASN A 54 -2.23 4.35 -25.17
C ASN A 54 -3.15 4.67 -23.99
N VAL A 55 -3.90 3.69 -23.49
CA VAL A 55 -4.88 3.89 -22.43
C VAL A 55 -4.46 3.12 -21.18
N TYR A 56 -4.39 3.81 -20.05
CA TYR A 56 -4.19 3.25 -18.73
C TYR A 56 -5.51 3.26 -17.95
N PHE A 57 -5.99 2.11 -17.50
CA PHE A 57 -7.17 2.01 -16.64
C PHE A 57 -6.73 1.99 -15.18
N ALA A 58 -7.06 3.03 -14.42
CA ALA A 58 -6.60 3.12 -13.03
C ALA A 58 -7.31 2.07 -12.15
N PRO A 59 -6.57 1.19 -11.43
CA PRO A 59 -7.14 0.15 -10.58
C PRO A 59 -7.66 0.69 -9.23
N VAL A 60 -7.63 2.01 -9.04
CA VAL A 60 -8.04 2.69 -7.80
C VAL A 60 -9.15 3.68 -8.11
N SER A 61 -9.90 4.09 -7.08
CA SER A 61 -10.98 5.06 -7.29
C SER A 61 -10.44 6.39 -7.83
N SER A 62 -11.23 7.10 -8.64
CA SER A 62 -10.86 8.44 -9.14
C SER A 62 -10.57 9.43 -8.01
N ARG A 63 -11.21 9.27 -6.85
CA ARG A 63 -10.92 10.06 -5.64
C ARG A 63 -9.52 9.79 -5.10
N ASP A 64 -9.10 8.53 -5.07
CA ASP A 64 -7.77 8.16 -4.57
C ASP A 64 -6.69 8.53 -5.59
N LEU A 65 -7.00 8.42 -6.89
CA LEU A 65 -6.15 8.92 -7.97
C LEU A 65 -5.85 10.42 -7.78
N VAL A 66 -6.86 11.24 -7.49
CA VAL A 66 -6.69 12.67 -7.17
C VAL A 66 -5.78 12.89 -5.96
N VAL A 67 -5.97 12.11 -4.90
CA VAL A 67 -5.12 12.19 -3.70
C VAL A 67 -3.67 11.89 -4.05
N LEU A 68 -3.42 10.83 -4.82
CA LEU A 68 -2.07 10.44 -5.23
C LEU A 68 -1.43 11.47 -6.17
N CYS A 69 -2.17 12.00 -7.16
CA CYS A 69 -1.69 13.06 -8.04
C CYS A 69 -1.20 14.28 -7.23
N ARG A 70 -2.04 14.80 -6.33
CA ARG A 70 -1.70 15.96 -5.47
C ARG A 70 -0.55 15.69 -4.53
N ALA A 71 -0.49 14.49 -3.96
CA ALA A 71 0.59 14.11 -3.06
C ALA A 71 1.93 14.08 -3.83
N LEU A 72 1.96 13.40 -4.97
CA LEU A 72 3.16 13.21 -5.80
C LEU A 72 3.60 14.48 -6.55
N ALA A 73 2.71 15.44 -6.76
CA ALA A 73 3.04 16.78 -7.24
C ALA A 73 3.93 17.54 -6.24
N LYS A 74 3.71 17.33 -4.93
CA LYS A 74 4.38 18.07 -3.84
C LYS A 74 5.56 17.33 -3.24
N ASP A 75 5.46 16.01 -3.12
CA ASP A 75 6.48 15.17 -2.51
C ASP A 75 6.50 13.80 -3.20
N ASN A 76 7.67 13.34 -3.61
CA ASN A 76 7.79 12.06 -4.30
C ASN A 76 7.49 10.83 -3.42
N ARG A 77 7.42 11.01 -2.10
CA ARG A 77 7.21 9.93 -1.13
C ARG A 77 5.73 9.66 -0.90
N VAL A 78 5.39 8.38 -0.83
CA VAL A 78 4.06 7.89 -0.42
C VAL A 78 4.27 6.65 0.44
N GLY A 79 3.69 6.64 1.63
CA GLY A 79 3.78 5.50 2.53
C GLY A 79 3.30 5.84 3.94
N VAL A 80 3.42 4.88 4.83
CA VAL A 80 2.98 4.98 6.22
C VAL A 80 3.91 4.19 7.14
N SER A 81 3.80 4.45 8.43
CA SER A 81 4.42 3.66 9.49
C SER A 81 3.48 3.54 10.66
N LEU A 82 3.32 2.31 11.14
CA LEU A 82 2.63 2.02 12.37
C LEU A 82 3.60 1.51 13.43
N GLY A 83 3.68 2.24 14.53
CA GLY A 83 4.41 1.84 15.73
C GLY A 83 3.87 2.59 16.94
N ALA A 84 4.77 3.16 17.74
CA ALA A 84 4.37 4.06 18.84
C ALA A 84 3.66 5.33 18.35
N ALA A 85 3.85 5.71 17.08
CA ALA A 85 3.16 6.80 16.41
C ALA A 85 2.65 6.32 15.04
N GLU A 86 1.55 6.91 14.57
CA GLU A 86 1.08 6.73 13.20
C GLU A 86 1.67 7.82 12.29
N ILE A 87 2.57 7.42 11.41
CA ILE A 87 3.24 8.35 10.50
C ILE A 87 2.69 8.12 9.09
N VAL A 88 2.48 9.22 8.36
CA VAL A 88 2.15 9.21 6.94
C VAL A 88 3.23 10.01 6.24
N TYR A 89 3.87 9.39 5.24
CA TYR A 89 4.99 9.96 4.51
C TYR A 89 4.53 10.82 3.34
N GLY A 90 5.34 11.84 3.04
CA GLY A 90 5.10 12.77 1.95
C GLY A 90 3.91 13.69 2.18
N ALA A 91 3.26 14.09 1.08
CA ALA A 91 2.13 15.02 1.10
C ALA A 91 0.76 14.32 1.10
N VAL A 92 0.71 13.02 1.42
CA VAL A 92 -0.55 12.27 1.52
C VAL A 92 -1.34 12.73 2.75
N PRO A 93 -2.62 13.12 2.62
CA PRO A 93 -3.43 13.51 3.78
C PRO A 93 -3.60 12.33 4.75
N LYS A 94 -3.34 12.57 6.04
CA LYS A 94 -3.35 11.52 7.09
C LYS A 94 -4.67 10.75 7.22
N ASN A 95 -5.77 11.39 6.85
CA ASN A 95 -7.14 10.84 6.93
C ASN A 95 -7.70 10.48 5.54
N SER A 96 -6.86 10.42 4.51
CA SER A 96 -7.27 9.92 3.19
C SER A 96 -7.47 8.40 3.22
N GLU A 97 -8.30 7.89 2.31
CA GLU A 97 -8.49 6.45 2.13
C GLU A 97 -7.16 5.76 1.79
N VAL A 98 -6.34 6.40 0.95
CA VAL A 98 -4.97 5.95 0.61
C VAL A 98 -4.15 5.72 1.89
N ALA A 99 -4.05 6.72 2.76
CA ALA A 99 -3.29 6.58 4.01
C ALA A 99 -3.88 5.50 4.92
N LEU A 100 -5.21 5.41 5.01
CA LEU A 100 -5.87 4.42 5.86
C LEU A 100 -5.60 2.99 5.38
N VAL A 101 -5.80 2.70 4.11
CA VAL A 101 -5.56 1.37 3.53
C VAL A 101 -4.10 0.98 3.66
N LEU A 102 -3.17 1.91 3.41
CA LEU A 102 -1.74 1.64 3.61
C LEU A 102 -1.44 1.30 5.07
N LYS A 103 -2.08 1.98 6.05
CA LYS A 103 -1.94 1.64 7.47
C LYS A 103 -2.49 0.25 7.77
N LEU A 104 -3.67 -0.09 7.26
CA LEU A 104 -4.24 -1.43 7.47
C LEU A 104 -3.36 -2.52 6.83
N ALA A 105 -2.77 -2.25 5.66
CA ALA A 105 -1.83 -3.15 5.00
C ALA A 105 -0.54 -3.31 5.82
N ASP A 106 0.05 -2.21 6.29
CA ASP A 106 1.24 -2.22 7.17
C ASP A 106 0.97 -3.02 8.45
N MET A 107 -0.16 -2.74 9.12
CA MET A 107 -0.60 -3.46 10.31
C MET A 107 -0.73 -4.95 10.05
N PHE A 108 -1.40 -5.33 8.95
CA PHE A 108 -1.63 -6.71 8.58
C PHE A 108 -0.31 -7.45 8.32
N LEU A 109 0.58 -6.89 7.50
CA LEU A 109 1.88 -7.52 7.20
C LEU A 109 2.77 -7.60 8.45
N ALA A 110 2.83 -6.54 9.25
CA ALA A 110 3.58 -6.52 10.50
C ALA A 110 3.05 -7.54 11.51
N ASP A 111 1.73 -7.79 11.54
CA ASP A 111 1.14 -8.81 12.40
C ASP A 111 1.64 -10.23 12.09
N ILE A 112 1.86 -10.52 10.80
CA ILE A 112 2.47 -11.77 10.32
C ILE A 112 3.95 -11.81 10.69
N VAL A 113 4.71 -10.77 10.32
CA VAL A 113 6.16 -10.71 10.55
C VAL A 113 6.52 -10.85 12.02
N PHE A 114 5.75 -10.24 12.90
CA PHE A 114 5.97 -10.28 14.34
C PHE A 114 5.19 -11.37 15.06
N ALA A 115 4.49 -12.24 14.33
CA ALA A 115 3.72 -13.37 14.86
C ALA A 115 2.75 -13.00 16.01
N ARG A 116 2.20 -11.78 16.00
CA ARG A 116 1.34 -11.26 17.08
C ARG A 116 -0.06 -11.87 17.05
N ARG A 117 -0.58 -12.12 15.84
CA ARG A 117 -1.94 -12.67 15.59
C ARG A 117 -3.07 -11.80 16.14
N ASP A 118 -2.86 -10.49 16.29
CA ASP A 118 -3.91 -9.56 16.75
C ASP A 118 -4.87 -9.23 15.61
N ALA A 119 -4.31 -8.95 14.43
CA ALA A 119 -5.07 -8.64 13.23
C ALA A 119 -5.39 -9.92 12.43
N THR A 120 -4.49 -10.90 12.42
CA THR A 120 -4.56 -12.10 11.57
C THR A 120 -5.15 -13.31 12.29
N SER A 121 -6.00 -13.08 13.29
CA SER A 121 -6.68 -14.16 14.04
C SER A 121 -7.46 -15.10 13.13
N GLY A 122 -7.09 -16.39 13.13
CA GLY A 122 -7.73 -17.41 12.29
C GLY A 122 -7.47 -17.24 10.79
N TYR A 123 -6.51 -16.40 10.41
CA TYR A 123 -5.97 -16.34 9.06
C TYR A 123 -5.15 -17.59 8.76
N VAL A 124 -5.27 -18.10 7.53
CA VAL A 124 -4.47 -19.21 7.00
C VAL A 124 -3.36 -18.58 6.17
N TYR A 125 -2.11 -18.78 6.56
CA TYR A 125 -0.97 -18.18 5.85
C TYR A 125 -0.57 -18.98 4.61
N ALA A 126 0.23 -18.35 3.74
CA ALA A 126 0.76 -18.98 2.54
C ALA A 126 1.46 -20.30 2.90
N ASN A 127 1.19 -21.37 2.14
CA ASN A 127 1.73 -22.71 2.40
C ASN A 127 1.46 -23.26 3.82
N ARG A 128 0.44 -22.74 4.51
CA ARG A 128 0.15 -23.05 5.93
C ARG A 128 1.34 -22.76 6.85
N TYR A 129 2.14 -21.76 6.50
CA TYR A 129 3.24 -21.30 7.33
C TYR A 129 2.74 -20.86 8.70
N GLU A 130 3.50 -21.11 9.75
CA GLU A 130 3.16 -20.70 11.11
C GLU A 130 4.20 -19.69 11.59
N PRO A 131 3.87 -18.38 11.62
CA PRO A 131 4.80 -17.36 12.06
C PRO A 131 5.28 -17.59 13.49
N GLN A 132 6.58 -17.39 13.71
CA GLN A 132 7.24 -17.62 15.00
C GLN A 132 7.60 -16.30 15.70
N LEU A 133 7.47 -16.30 17.03
CA LEU A 133 7.92 -15.18 17.87
C LEU A 133 9.44 -15.20 18.01
N GLU A 134 10.01 -14.02 18.24
CA GLU A 134 11.43 -13.83 18.53
C GLU A 134 11.62 -13.52 20.03
N ASN A 135 12.60 -14.17 20.68
CA ASN A 135 12.75 -14.11 22.14
C ASN A 135 13.33 -12.78 22.66
N ASP A 136 14.09 -12.04 21.84
CA ASP A 136 14.68 -10.73 22.19
C ASP A 136 14.50 -9.71 21.06
N ALA A 137 13.25 -9.28 20.90
CA ALA A 137 12.79 -8.45 19.80
C ALA A 137 12.47 -7.00 20.18
N SER A 138 12.98 -6.51 21.32
CA SER A 138 12.67 -5.14 21.74
C SER A 138 13.27 -4.12 20.76
N ASN A 139 12.42 -3.26 20.18
CA ASN A 139 12.77 -2.20 19.22
C ASN A 139 13.24 -2.70 17.85
N VAL A 140 12.36 -3.41 17.15
CA VAL A 140 12.55 -3.81 15.75
C VAL A 140 11.37 -3.30 14.93
N ALA A 141 11.61 -2.93 13.68
CA ALA A 141 10.58 -2.59 12.72
C ALA A 141 10.65 -3.50 11.49
N ALA A 142 9.48 -3.76 10.90
CA ALA A 142 9.37 -4.31 9.57
C ALA A 142 9.19 -3.12 8.60
N PHE A 143 9.89 -3.18 7.48
CA PHE A 143 9.78 -2.23 6.40
C PHE A 143 9.35 -2.98 5.15
N PHE A 144 8.28 -2.54 4.52
CA PHE A 144 7.67 -3.14 3.33
C PHE A 144 7.71 -2.13 2.20
N LYS A 145 8.18 -2.56 1.02
CA LYS A 145 8.33 -1.70 -0.14
C LYS A 145 7.65 -2.33 -1.34
N ILE A 146 6.67 -1.62 -1.90
CA ILE A 146 6.07 -1.92 -3.21
C ILE A 146 6.80 -1.07 -4.24
N HIS A 147 7.45 -1.70 -5.22
CA HIS A 147 8.42 -1.02 -6.09
C HIS A 147 8.61 -1.73 -7.43
N ARG A 148 9.58 -1.31 -8.26
CA ARG A 148 9.85 -1.91 -9.59
C ARG A 148 8.58 -2.12 -10.42
N VAL A 149 7.74 -1.08 -10.51
CA VAL A 149 6.51 -1.11 -11.31
C VAL A 149 6.88 -1.12 -12.80
N GLN A 150 6.42 -2.13 -13.52
CA GLN A 150 6.71 -2.33 -14.94
C GLN A 150 5.41 -2.47 -15.70
N PHE A 151 5.25 -1.66 -16.75
CA PHE A 151 4.13 -1.74 -17.68
C PHE A 151 4.57 -2.34 -19.01
N VAL A 152 3.60 -2.90 -19.73
CA VAL A 152 3.74 -3.22 -21.15
C VAL A 152 2.52 -2.70 -21.89
N ILE A 153 2.71 -2.34 -23.16
CA ILE A 153 1.62 -1.90 -24.03
C ILE A 153 1.11 -3.11 -24.81
N LYS A 154 -0.15 -3.51 -24.58
CA LYS A 154 -0.83 -4.59 -25.31
C LYS A 154 -2.07 -4.03 -25.97
N LYS A 155 -2.13 -4.07 -27.31
CA LYS A 155 -3.29 -3.56 -28.08
C LYS A 155 -3.73 -2.16 -27.64
N GLN A 156 -2.76 -1.24 -27.50
CA GLN A 156 -2.96 0.15 -27.04
C GLN A 156 -3.37 0.29 -25.56
N GLU A 157 -3.43 -0.79 -24.78
CA GLU A 157 -3.65 -0.72 -23.34
C GLU A 157 -2.30 -0.78 -22.60
N ILE A 158 -2.10 0.13 -21.65
CA ILE A 158 -0.99 0.12 -20.71
C ILE A 158 -1.40 -0.81 -19.56
N VAL A 159 -0.81 -2.00 -19.52
CA VAL A 159 -1.14 -3.02 -18.51
C VAL A 159 0.06 -3.28 -17.61
N LEU A 160 -0.21 -3.48 -16.31
CA LEU A 160 0.82 -3.87 -15.36
C LEU A 160 1.40 -5.24 -15.77
N ALA A 161 2.71 -5.27 -16.00
CA ALA A 161 3.46 -6.48 -16.32
C ALA A 161 4.13 -7.07 -15.07
N GLY A 162 4.56 -6.21 -14.14
CA GLY A 162 5.24 -6.63 -12.93
C GLY A 162 5.27 -5.55 -11.88
N VAL A 163 5.26 -5.98 -10.62
CA VAL A 163 5.46 -5.13 -9.44
C VAL A 163 6.29 -5.92 -8.44
N GLY A 164 7.38 -5.31 -7.99
CA GLY A 164 8.24 -5.86 -6.95
C GLY A 164 7.68 -5.60 -5.57
N PHE A 165 7.95 -6.53 -4.66
CA PHE A 165 7.74 -6.37 -3.24
C PHE A 165 9.01 -6.81 -2.52
N THR A 166 9.45 -6.01 -1.57
CA THR A 166 10.56 -6.35 -0.69
C THR A 166 10.19 -6.00 0.72
N ASP A 167 10.74 -6.76 1.66
CA ASP A 167 10.64 -6.48 3.06
C ASP A 167 11.99 -6.55 3.75
N THR A 168 12.11 -5.85 4.88
CA THR A 168 13.37 -5.76 5.61
C THR A 168 13.08 -5.57 7.09
N ILE A 169 13.79 -6.35 7.90
CA ILE A 169 13.80 -6.18 9.35
C ILE A 169 14.88 -5.19 9.72
N ILE A 170 14.50 -4.14 10.45
CA ILE A 170 15.38 -3.02 10.81
C ILE A 170 15.42 -2.91 12.34
N PRO A 171 16.59 -3.11 13.00
CA PRO A 171 16.72 -2.80 14.41
C PRO A 171 16.60 -1.28 14.61
N LEU A 172 15.97 -0.89 15.72
CA LEU A 172 15.69 0.50 16.05
C LEU A 172 16.36 0.90 17.36
N LYS A 173 16.83 2.15 17.42
CA LYS A 173 17.21 2.80 18.67
C LYS A 173 15.94 3.20 19.43
N LYS A 174 16.03 3.23 20.76
CA LYS A 174 14.95 3.78 21.63
C LYS A 174 14.74 5.29 21.45
N GLN A 175 15.67 5.97 20.78
CA GLN A 175 15.58 7.40 20.49
C GLN A 175 14.46 7.68 19.50
N LYS A 176 13.62 8.65 19.83
CA LYS A 176 12.51 9.10 18.99
C LYS A 176 12.88 10.29 18.11
N THR A 177 12.29 10.34 16.93
CA THR A 177 12.28 11.49 16.02
C THR A 177 11.22 12.52 16.44
N ALA A 178 11.24 13.70 15.81
CA ALA A 178 10.28 14.77 16.09
C ALA A 178 8.81 14.38 15.83
N ASP A 179 8.57 13.42 14.93
CA ASP A 179 7.26 12.85 14.63
C ASP A 179 6.93 11.60 15.46
N GLY A 180 7.77 11.26 16.45
CA GLY A 180 7.52 10.19 17.43
C GLY A 180 7.91 8.78 16.98
N GLY A 181 8.44 8.62 15.76
CA GLY A 181 8.99 7.37 15.26
C GLY A 181 10.35 7.04 15.89
N ASN A 182 10.74 5.77 15.92
CA ASN A 182 12.08 5.39 16.37
C ASN A 182 13.09 5.52 15.23
N LEU A 183 14.33 5.86 15.55
CA LEU A 183 15.42 5.90 14.58
C LEU A 183 15.98 4.49 14.33
N PRO A 184 16.47 4.19 13.11
CA PRO A 184 17.24 2.98 12.86
C PRO A 184 18.49 2.89 13.74
N ASP A 185 18.81 1.68 14.19
CA ASP A 185 20.06 1.39 14.87
C ASP A 185 21.15 1.07 13.85
N GLU A 186 21.78 2.13 13.32
CA GLU A 186 22.88 2.01 12.35
C GLU A 186 24.07 1.20 12.87
N ASP A 187 24.28 1.15 14.18
CA ASP A 187 25.36 0.36 14.79
C ASP A 187 25.01 -1.12 14.76
N ALA A 188 23.78 -1.48 15.16
CA ALA A 188 23.28 -2.85 15.06
C ALA A 188 23.19 -3.33 13.60
N ILE A 189 22.77 -2.46 12.68
CA ILE A 189 22.75 -2.75 11.22
C ILE A 189 24.16 -3.05 10.73
N ARG A 190 25.15 -2.20 11.04
CA ARG A 190 26.55 -2.40 10.60
C ARG A 190 27.17 -3.64 11.22
N ALA A 191 26.82 -3.97 12.45
CA ALA A 191 27.23 -5.20 13.11
C ALA A 191 26.55 -6.46 12.54
N GLY A 192 25.57 -6.29 11.64
CA GLY A 192 24.82 -7.40 11.06
C GLY A 192 23.92 -8.10 12.07
N ARG A 193 23.35 -7.37 13.03
CA ARG A 193 22.39 -7.93 14.00
C ARG A 193 21.22 -8.56 13.23
N LYS A 194 20.87 -9.79 13.61
CA LYS A 194 19.84 -10.61 12.97
C LYS A 194 18.70 -10.91 13.92
N PHE A 195 17.52 -11.10 13.35
CA PHE A 195 16.31 -11.56 14.05
C PHE A 195 15.76 -12.75 13.26
N PRO A 196 16.35 -13.96 13.43
CA PRO A 196 16.08 -15.09 12.54
C PRO A 196 14.60 -15.41 12.37
N GLN A 197 13.79 -15.29 13.42
CA GLN A 197 12.37 -15.63 13.34
C GLN A 197 11.59 -14.55 12.57
N PHE A 198 11.84 -13.28 12.85
CA PHE A 198 11.23 -12.19 12.10
C PHE A 198 11.68 -12.16 10.65
N GLU A 199 12.95 -12.45 10.38
CA GLU A 199 13.49 -12.56 9.02
C GLU A 199 12.88 -13.75 8.26
N ALA A 200 12.67 -14.90 8.92
CA ALA A 200 11.98 -16.03 8.31
C ALA A 200 10.50 -15.72 8.01
N ASN A 201 9.80 -15.08 8.94
CA ASN A 201 8.41 -14.64 8.73
C ASN A 201 8.32 -13.61 7.59
N ALA A 202 9.26 -12.67 7.52
CA ALA A 202 9.39 -11.68 6.45
C ALA A 202 9.61 -12.36 5.09
N VAL A 203 10.62 -13.24 4.99
CA VAL A 203 10.85 -14.02 3.75
C VAL A 203 9.60 -14.78 3.32
N ASN A 204 8.84 -15.37 4.25
CA ASN A 204 7.57 -16.01 3.91
C ASN A 204 6.54 -15.04 3.32
N VAL A 205 6.43 -13.83 3.87
CA VAL A 205 5.57 -12.76 3.34
C VAL A 205 5.99 -12.34 1.93
N ALA A 206 7.29 -12.13 1.72
CA ALA A 206 7.82 -11.72 0.42
C ALA A 206 7.68 -12.81 -0.66
N ASP A 207 8.08 -14.04 -0.36
CA ASP A 207 7.98 -15.17 -1.29
C ASP A 207 6.51 -15.56 -1.54
N GLY A 208 5.66 -15.37 -0.54
CA GLY A 208 4.22 -15.63 -0.59
C GLY A 208 3.38 -14.44 -1.05
N ILE A 209 3.96 -13.34 -1.53
CA ILE A 209 3.22 -12.08 -1.69
C ILE A 209 2.00 -12.18 -2.61
N ASP A 210 2.04 -13.02 -3.64
CA ASP A 210 0.89 -13.25 -4.53
C ASP A 210 -0.27 -13.97 -3.81
N TYR A 211 0.02 -14.80 -2.81
CA TYR A 211 -0.99 -15.35 -1.92
C TYR A 211 -1.64 -14.24 -1.10
N TYR A 212 -0.84 -13.37 -0.47
CA TYR A 212 -1.34 -12.31 0.41
C TYR A 212 -2.04 -11.17 -0.34
N LYS A 213 -1.64 -10.86 -1.58
CA LYS A 213 -2.32 -9.90 -2.48
C LYS A 213 -3.78 -10.27 -2.79
N ASN A 214 -4.19 -11.48 -2.45
CA ASN A 214 -5.59 -11.87 -2.50
C ASN A 214 -6.43 -11.19 -1.41
N GLU A 215 -5.84 -10.70 -0.32
CA GLU A 215 -6.54 -9.86 0.64
C GLU A 215 -6.87 -8.50 0.02
N LEU A 216 -8.10 -8.03 0.26
CA LEU A 216 -8.57 -6.77 -0.32
C LEU A 216 -7.66 -5.59 0.06
N VAL A 217 -7.21 -5.52 1.32
CA VAL A 217 -6.35 -4.44 1.81
C VAL A 217 -4.98 -4.42 1.09
N LEU A 218 -4.37 -5.58 0.86
CA LEU A 218 -3.10 -5.67 0.14
C LEU A 218 -3.30 -5.44 -1.35
N ARG A 219 -4.36 -5.98 -1.95
CA ARG A 219 -4.70 -5.71 -3.34
C ARG A 219 -4.83 -4.22 -3.62
N GLN A 220 -5.49 -3.47 -2.72
CA GLN A 220 -5.62 -2.03 -2.82
C GLN A 220 -4.27 -1.32 -2.63
N ALA A 221 -3.45 -1.72 -1.65
CA ALA A 221 -2.11 -1.16 -1.45
C ALA A 221 -1.22 -1.33 -2.69
N PHE A 222 -1.25 -2.50 -3.33
CA PHE A 222 -0.57 -2.74 -4.62
C PHE A 222 -1.14 -1.90 -5.75
N GLY A 223 -2.46 -1.72 -5.82
CA GLY A 223 -3.09 -0.80 -6.76
C GLY A 223 -2.63 0.65 -6.58
N TYR A 224 -2.45 1.10 -5.33
CA TYR A 224 -1.82 2.40 -5.07
C TYR A 224 -0.36 2.45 -5.49
N GLY A 225 0.40 1.37 -5.29
CA GLY A 225 1.79 1.27 -5.73
C GLY A 225 1.94 1.37 -7.24
N GLU A 226 1.08 0.65 -7.98
CA GLU A 226 0.98 0.73 -9.44
C GLU A 226 0.70 2.17 -9.90
N VAL A 227 -0.34 2.79 -9.36
CA VAL A 227 -0.75 4.16 -9.74
C VAL A 227 0.32 5.16 -9.35
N ALA A 228 0.96 5.02 -8.18
CA ALA A 228 2.04 5.91 -7.77
C ALA A 228 3.24 5.83 -8.73
N GLY A 229 3.63 4.61 -9.14
CA GLY A 229 4.67 4.41 -10.14
C GLY A 229 4.31 5.04 -11.49
N PHE A 230 3.07 4.85 -11.96
CA PHE A 230 2.56 5.44 -13.19
C PHE A 230 2.57 6.98 -13.14
N LEU A 231 2.06 7.58 -12.06
CA LEU A 231 1.99 9.04 -11.89
C LEU A 231 3.39 9.67 -11.79
N ARG A 232 4.34 9.01 -11.14
CA ARG A 232 5.73 9.46 -11.16
C ARG A 232 6.29 9.46 -12.58
N ALA A 233 5.99 8.44 -13.37
CA ALA A 233 6.45 8.38 -14.76
C ALA A 233 5.83 9.49 -15.61
N LEU A 234 4.55 9.83 -15.40
CA LEU A 234 3.94 11.02 -16.01
C LEU A 234 4.65 12.31 -15.61
N ARG A 235 4.88 12.52 -14.31
CA ARG A 235 5.55 13.73 -13.79
C ARG A 235 6.96 13.86 -14.34
N ASP A 236 7.71 12.76 -14.35
CA ASP A 236 9.09 12.71 -14.86
C ASP A 236 9.11 12.95 -16.39
N GLY A 237 8.00 12.66 -17.09
CA GLY A 237 7.75 13.05 -18.48
C GLY A 237 7.23 14.48 -18.69
N GLY A 238 7.15 15.30 -17.64
CA GLY A 238 6.76 16.71 -17.71
C GLY A 238 5.27 17.01 -17.54
N VAL A 239 4.46 16.02 -17.15
CA VAL A 239 3.03 16.21 -16.91
C VAL A 239 2.78 16.91 -15.57
N ASP A 240 1.96 17.97 -15.57
CA ASP A 240 1.49 18.62 -14.34
C ASP A 240 0.42 17.73 -13.65
N LEU A 241 0.81 17.11 -12.54
CA LEU A 241 -0.07 16.24 -11.76
C LEU A 241 -1.19 17.00 -11.03
N ASP A 242 -1.00 18.28 -10.69
CA ASP A 242 -2.06 19.10 -10.09
C ASP A 242 -3.11 19.50 -11.15
N GLU A 243 -2.70 19.75 -12.39
CA GLU A 243 -3.63 19.89 -13.52
C GLU A 243 -4.39 18.59 -13.80
N LEU A 244 -3.70 17.45 -13.84
CA LEU A 244 -4.36 16.15 -14.01
C LEU A 244 -5.38 15.90 -12.89
N ALA A 245 -5.03 16.18 -11.63
CA ALA A 245 -5.94 16.05 -10.49
C ALA A 245 -7.21 16.92 -10.67
N ARG A 246 -7.05 18.18 -11.09
CA ARG A 246 -8.18 19.08 -11.38
C ARG A 246 -9.08 18.54 -12.50
N SER A 247 -8.49 17.98 -13.56
CA SER A 247 -9.24 17.34 -14.65
C SER A 247 -10.08 16.15 -14.16
N VAL A 248 -9.51 15.29 -13.29
CA VAL A 248 -10.24 14.16 -12.69
C VAL A 248 -11.42 14.64 -11.85
N GLU A 249 -11.22 15.65 -11.00
CA GLU A 249 -12.27 16.21 -10.14
C GLU A 249 -13.39 16.89 -10.94
N ALA A 250 -13.04 17.72 -11.91
CA ALA A 250 -14.00 18.41 -12.77
C ALA A 250 -14.89 17.41 -13.54
N SER A 251 -14.28 16.31 -13.98
CA SER A 251 -14.98 15.23 -14.69
C SER A 251 -15.92 14.45 -13.76
N ALA A 252 -15.48 14.17 -12.53
CA ALA A 252 -16.31 13.51 -11.51
C ALA A 252 -17.51 14.36 -11.07
N ALA A 253 -17.37 15.69 -11.01
CA ALA A 253 -18.47 16.61 -10.75
C ALA A 253 -19.51 16.61 -11.88
N LYS A 254 -19.06 16.61 -13.14
CA LYS A 254 -19.94 16.54 -14.33
C LYS A 254 -20.72 15.23 -14.39
N SER A 255 -20.08 14.09 -14.11
CA SER A 255 -20.77 12.79 -14.13
C SER A 255 -21.83 12.66 -13.04
N ARG A 256 -21.67 13.29 -11.87
CA ARG A 256 -22.73 13.30 -10.83
C ARG A 256 -23.99 14.04 -11.25
N ASN A 257 -23.85 15.06 -12.09
CA ASN A 257 -25.00 15.79 -12.63
C ASN A 257 -25.70 15.04 -13.78
N PHE A 258 -25.08 13.97 -14.30
CA PHE A 258 -25.60 13.18 -15.41
C PHE A 258 -26.22 11.84 -14.98
N ILE A 259 -26.06 11.43 -13.71
CA ILE A 259 -26.72 10.23 -13.14
C ILE A 259 -28.12 10.63 -12.64
N ILE A 260 -28.94 11.10 -13.58
CA ILE A 260 -30.35 10.77 -13.65
C ILE A 260 -30.43 10.10 -15.02
N ASP A 261 -30.60 8.77 -15.01
CA ASP A 261 -30.78 7.90 -16.18
C ASP A 261 -29.56 7.07 -16.64
N SER A 262 -29.86 5.78 -16.87
CA SER A 262 -29.07 4.69 -17.44
C SER A 262 -28.07 3.93 -16.55
N THR A 263 -28.54 2.75 -16.14
CA THR A 263 -27.79 1.61 -15.59
C THR A 263 -27.04 0.85 -16.71
N ARG A 264 -25.77 0.51 -16.48
CA ARG A 264 -25.07 -0.76 -16.83
C ARG A 264 -23.62 -0.51 -17.27
N GLY A 265 -22.70 -1.10 -16.51
CA GLY A 265 -21.27 -1.24 -16.83
C GLY A 265 -20.56 -1.80 -15.61
N VAL A 266 -20.03 -3.02 -15.70
CA VAL A 266 -19.34 -3.70 -14.60
C VAL A 266 -17.97 -3.05 -14.40
N VAL A 267 -17.96 -1.96 -13.64
CA VAL A 267 -16.78 -1.51 -12.88
C VAL A 267 -16.84 -2.27 -11.56
N MET A 268 -15.72 -2.83 -11.10
CA MET A 268 -15.63 -3.42 -9.76
C MET A 268 -16.24 -2.43 -8.77
N PRO A 269 -17.34 -2.76 -8.07
CA PRO A 269 -18.01 -1.78 -7.24
C PRO A 269 -17.03 -1.38 -6.14
N PRO A 270 -16.65 -0.08 -6.04
CA PRO A 270 -15.91 0.38 -4.88
C PRO A 270 -16.76 -0.01 -3.66
N LEU A 271 -16.13 -0.43 -2.55
CA LEU A 271 -16.78 -0.83 -1.30
C LEU A 271 -18.25 -0.38 -1.21
N LYS A 272 -19.26 -1.24 -1.43
CA LYS A 272 -20.70 -0.88 -1.54
C LYS A 272 -21.31 -0.25 -0.26
N LEU A 273 -20.53 0.45 0.54
CA LEU A 273 -21.04 1.45 1.46
C LEU A 273 -21.56 2.61 0.62
N SER A 274 -22.84 2.96 0.80
CA SER A 274 -23.39 4.18 0.22
C SER A 274 -22.49 5.37 0.59
N SER A 275 -22.38 6.37 -0.27
CA SER A 275 -21.58 7.57 -0.01
C SER A 275 -21.92 8.24 1.33
N GLU A 276 -23.15 8.04 1.82
CA GLU A 276 -23.61 8.43 3.16
C GLU A 276 -23.16 7.48 4.27
N GLN A 277 -23.21 6.16 4.09
CA GLN A 277 -22.64 5.20 5.04
C GLN A 277 -21.12 5.39 5.17
N ARG A 278 -20.41 5.73 4.09
CA ARG A 278 -19.00 6.12 4.15
C ARG A 278 -18.81 7.44 4.89
N ARG A 279 -19.60 8.48 4.59
CA ARG A 279 -19.47 9.78 5.28
C ARG A 279 -19.83 9.69 6.77
N SER A 280 -20.80 8.86 7.15
CA SER A 280 -21.26 8.66 8.53
C SER A 280 -20.31 7.75 9.32
N ASN A 281 -19.92 6.60 8.76
CA ASN A 281 -19.02 5.67 9.45
C ASN A 281 -17.57 6.18 9.53
N TYR A 282 -17.07 6.89 8.51
CA TYR A 282 -15.69 7.42 8.52
C TYR A 282 -15.54 8.71 9.33
N LYS A 283 -16.62 9.49 9.54
CA LYS A 283 -16.60 10.60 10.51
C LYS A 283 -16.58 10.12 11.97
N ASN A 284 -17.06 8.90 12.23
CA ASN A 284 -17.20 8.35 13.59
C ASN A 284 -16.13 7.29 13.93
N ALA A 285 -15.42 6.72 12.95
CA ALA A 285 -14.28 5.84 13.18
C ALA A 285 -13.06 6.63 13.68
N ARG A 286 -12.99 6.83 15.00
CA ARG A 286 -11.93 7.60 15.66
C ARG A 286 -10.57 6.88 15.71
N THR A 287 -10.47 5.60 15.34
CA THR A 287 -9.25 4.79 15.50
C THR A 287 -9.05 3.78 14.36
N LEU A 288 -7.79 3.40 14.08
CA LEU A 288 -7.42 2.34 13.12
C LEU A 288 -8.13 1.01 13.40
N LYS A 289 -8.35 0.70 14.70
CA LYS A 289 -9.11 -0.48 15.15
C LYS A 289 -10.54 -0.50 14.61
N THR A 290 -11.23 0.65 14.59
CA THR A 290 -12.59 0.72 14.04
C THR A 290 -12.61 0.41 12.54
N TYR A 291 -11.61 0.89 11.81
CA TYR A 291 -11.47 0.59 10.39
C TYR A 291 -11.15 -0.88 10.12
N TRP A 292 -10.27 -1.48 10.92
CA TRP A 292 -10.00 -2.91 10.84
C TRP A 292 -11.26 -3.75 11.07
N VAL A 293 -12.04 -3.43 12.11
CA VAL A 293 -13.31 -4.11 12.36
C VAL A 293 -14.28 -3.97 11.18
N GLN A 294 -14.37 -2.77 10.58
CA GLN A 294 -15.22 -2.57 9.41
C GLN A 294 -14.72 -3.37 8.20
N TYR A 295 -13.40 -3.41 7.97
CA TYR A 295 -12.78 -4.24 6.94
C TYR A 295 -13.17 -5.71 7.10
N LEU A 296 -13.03 -6.28 8.30
CA LEU A 296 -13.39 -7.67 8.57
C LEU A 296 -14.88 -7.95 8.32
N ARG A 297 -15.76 -7.01 8.72
CA ARG A 297 -17.20 -7.11 8.41
C ARG A 297 -17.48 -7.07 6.92
N ASP A 298 -16.79 -6.22 6.17
CA ASP A 298 -17.00 -6.07 4.73
C ASP A 298 -16.58 -7.32 3.96
N ILE A 299 -15.41 -7.91 4.28
CA ILE A 299 -14.97 -9.16 3.65
C ILE A 299 -15.86 -10.34 4.06
N GLN A 300 -16.34 -10.38 5.32
CA GLN A 300 -17.31 -11.37 5.79
C GLN A 300 -18.64 -11.27 5.05
N HIS A 301 -19.19 -10.06 4.92
CA HIS A 301 -20.46 -9.82 4.22
C HIS A 301 -20.38 -10.24 2.75
N ARG A 302 -19.24 -10.03 2.10
CA ARG A 302 -19.00 -10.41 0.70
C ARG A 302 -18.73 -11.91 0.50
N ARG A 303 -18.52 -12.66 1.59
CA ARG A 303 -18.01 -14.03 1.55
C ARG A 303 -16.66 -14.15 0.84
N ASP A 304 -15.84 -13.09 0.90
CA ASP A 304 -14.51 -13.00 0.27
C ASP A 304 -13.41 -13.19 1.33
N TYR A 305 -13.49 -14.29 2.08
CA TYR A 305 -12.57 -14.61 3.18
C TYR A 305 -11.93 -16.00 2.98
N ARG A 306 -11.55 -16.33 1.74
CA ARG A 306 -10.97 -17.64 1.37
C ARG A 306 -9.68 -18.02 2.13
N ASN A 307 -8.94 -17.04 2.63
CA ASN A 307 -7.73 -17.24 3.42
C ASN A 307 -8.00 -17.20 4.93
N TRP A 308 -9.27 -17.31 5.33
CA TRP A 308 -9.67 -17.32 6.73
C TRP A 308 -10.32 -18.67 7.05
N SER A 309 -9.99 -19.20 8.23
CA SER A 309 -10.54 -20.47 8.75
C SER A 309 -12.05 -20.40 9.06
N GLY A 310 -12.63 -19.20 9.03
CA GLY A 310 -14.03 -18.93 9.27
C GLY A 310 -14.35 -17.45 9.02
N PRO A 311 -15.54 -17.00 9.39
CA PRO A 311 -15.92 -15.60 9.20
C PRO A 311 -14.99 -14.67 10.01
N PRO A 312 -14.25 -13.75 9.36
CA PRO A 312 -13.14 -13.02 9.96
C PRO A 312 -13.54 -12.11 11.12
N TYR A 313 -14.70 -11.46 11.05
CA TYR A 313 -15.15 -10.61 12.15
C TYR A 313 -15.53 -11.45 13.38
N ASP A 314 -16.10 -12.63 13.17
CA ASP A 314 -16.43 -13.56 14.26
C ASP A 314 -15.18 -14.17 14.91
N LEU A 315 -14.15 -14.46 14.11
CA LEU A 315 -12.82 -14.87 14.60
C LEU A 315 -12.18 -13.79 15.46
N TYR A 316 -12.11 -12.57 14.93
CA TYR A 316 -11.54 -11.41 15.64
C TYR A 316 -12.27 -11.12 16.95
N ARG A 317 -13.62 -11.15 16.95
CA ARG A 317 -14.43 -10.91 18.16
C ARG A 317 -14.11 -11.93 19.26
N ARG A 318 -13.93 -13.22 18.92
CA ARG A 318 -13.65 -14.28 19.91
C ARG A 318 -12.32 -14.10 20.63
N GLN A 319 -11.31 -13.52 19.99
CA GLN A 319 -10.00 -13.26 20.62
C GLN A 319 -9.99 -12.02 21.52
N HIS A 320 -10.94 -11.10 21.32
CA HIS A 320 -10.96 -9.79 21.97
C HIS A 320 -12.14 -9.59 22.95
N GLN A 321 -12.79 -10.70 23.33
CA GLN A 321 -13.76 -10.78 24.43
C GLN A 321 -13.06 -11.28 25.68
#